data_AF-A0A4E0RUW6-F1
#
_entry.id   AF-A0A4E0RUW6-F1
#
_cell.length_a   1.000
_cell.length_b   1.000
_cell.length_c   1.000
_cell.angle_alpha   90.00
_cell.angle_beta   90.00
_cell.angle_gamma   90.00
#
_symmetry.space_group_name_H-M   'P 1'
#
loop_
_entity.id
_entity.type
_entity.pdbx_description
1 polymer ?
#
loop_
_entity_poly.entity_id
_entity_poly.type
_entity_poly.pdbx_seq_one_letter_code
_entity_poly.pdbx_strand_id
1 'polypeptide(L)'
;MLSICTQFSLSACPSNLTEVAAGICMLAIPHEGTFCEAHALCETEGEARGLRWILPGINAPLIPSIVPSTSIVFTGTSKLLNQSTNLREGWLYGDPGWSWYTTSASDTSLQWSDEEPNSFQASVAVYYQHMLWDDFQLSLQSTHVVCEMSTYQLNGSMEVFKRNWPYPISSMFLSYRRSAGCFDFAAETRMMACAFRCKCRTVCRSFYHNAEAGLCGLSLYVDSLLPANMSNITGTWMRFGRPNG
;
A
#
# COMPACT_ATOMS: atom_id res chain seq x y z
N MET A 1 2.05 -53.53 14.17
CA MET A 1 1.87 -52.64 13.01
C MET A 1 1.67 -51.23 13.53
N LEU A 2 2.75 -50.43 13.60
CA LEU A 2 2.67 -49.02 13.94
C LEU A 2 2.53 -48.24 12.63
N SER A 3 1.33 -47.67 12.42
CA SER A 3 1.04 -46.82 11.27
C SER A 3 1.67 -45.45 11.49
N ILE A 4 2.77 -45.18 10.79
CA ILE A 4 3.38 -43.86 10.71
C ILE A 4 2.61 -43.11 9.63
N CYS A 5 1.65 -42.27 10.02
CA CYS A 5 1.11 -41.26 9.11
C CYS A 5 2.18 -40.19 8.93
N THR A 6 2.92 -40.28 7.82
CA THR A 6 3.73 -39.19 7.29
C THR A 6 2.81 -38.01 7.00
N GLN A 7 2.84 -36.99 7.87
CA GLN A 7 2.29 -35.68 7.55
C GLN A 7 3.14 -35.06 6.44
N PHE A 8 2.73 -35.27 5.19
CA PHE A 8 3.15 -34.41 4.10
C PHE A 8 2.58 -33.02 4.39
N SER A 9 3.41 -32.13 4.93
CA SER A 9 3.12 -30.70 4.85
C SER A 9 3.32 -30.30 3.39
N LEU A 10 2.26 -30.45 2.58
CA LEU A 10 2.21 -29.76 1.30
C LEU A 10 2.24 -28.27 1.62
N SER A 11 3.33 -27.60 1.24
CA SER A 11 3.42 -26.14 1.20
C SER A 11 2.11 -25.60 0.61
N ALA A 12 1.42 -24.73 1.34
CA ALA A 12 0.18 -24.12 0.85
C ALA A 12 0.45 -23.14 -0.31
N CYS A 13 1.70 -22.76 -0.51
CA CYS A 13 2.11 -21.81 -1.53
C CYS A 13 2.25 -22.45 -2.92
N PRO A 14 1.76 -21.78 -3.98
CA PRO A 14 2.06 -22.16 -5.36
C PRO A 14 3.56 -22.30 -5.63
N SER A 15 3.93 -23.06 -6.64
CA SER A 15 5.32 -23.24 -7.06
C SER A 15 6.02 -21.90 -7.29
N ASN A 16 7.29 -21.80 -6.88
CA ASN A 16 8.13 -20.59 -6.93
C ASN A 16 7.78 -19.49 -5.92
N LEU A 17 6.94 -19.78 -4.93
CA LEU A 17 6.74 -18.92 -3.76
C LEU A 17 7.36 -19.55 -2.52
N THR A 18 7.78 -18.70 -1.59
CA THR A 18 8.27 -19.12 -0.28
C THR A 18 7.16 -18.97 0.74
N GLU A 19 6.82 -20.05 1.43
CA GLU A 19 5.96 -20.00 2.61
C GLU A 19 6.79 -19.47 3.78
N VAL A 20 6.56 -18.22 4.17
CA VAL A 20 7.32 -17.53 5.22
C VAL A 20 6.68 -17.66 6.60
N ALA A 21 5.38 -17.97 6.63
CA ALA A 21 4.59 -18.35 7.79
C ALA A 21 3.39 -19.17 7.30
N ALA A 22 2.66 -19.82 8.20
CA ALA A 22 1.52 -20.67 7.84
C ALA A 22 0.51 -19.93 6.94
N GLY A 23 0.42 -20.36 5.67
CA GLY A 23 -0.48 -19.77 4.67
C GLY A 23 -0.06 -18.40 4.13
N ILE A 24 1.14 -17.89 4.47
CA ILE A 24 1.67 -16.62 3.99
C ILE A 24 2.77 -16.89 2.96
N CYS A 25 2.49 -16.52 1.71
CA CYS A 25 3.34 -16.79 0.56
C CYS A 25 3.93 -15.49 0.02
N MET A 26 5.26 -15.45 -0.06
CA MET A 26 5.99 -14.30 -0.56
C MET A 26 6.96 -14.67 -1.68
N LEU A 27 7.26 -13.69 -2.53
CA LEU A 27 8.32 -13.72 -3.53
C LEU A 27 9.24 -12.52 -3.34
N ALA A 28 10.54 -12.75 -3.25
CA ALA A 28 11.55 -11.70 -3.30
C ALA A 28 12.16 -11.62 -4.70
N ILE A 29 12.22 -10.42 -5.27
CA ILE A 29 12.73 -10.14 -6.61
C ILE A 29 13.82 -9.06 -6.49
N PRO A 30 15.07 -9.32 -6.93
CA PRO A 30 16.07 -8.26 -7.07
C PRO A 30 15.57 -7.22 -8.09
N HIS A 31 15.32 -6.00 -7.62
CA HIS A 31 14.78 -4.93 -8.45
C HIS A 31 15.06 -3.56 -7.82
N GLU A 32 15.68 -2.69 -8.62
CA GLU A 32 15.85 -1.28 -8.29
C GLU A 32 14.66 -0.50 -8.81
N GLY A 33 13.98 0.21 -7.92
CA GLY A 33 12.81 1.00 -8.28
C GLY A 33 12.29 1.84 -7.12
N THR A 34 11.45 2.80 -7.44
CA THR A 34 10.74 3.66 -6.49
C THR A 34 9.63 2.89 -5.75
N PHE A 35 9.07 3.51 -4.70
CA PHE A 35 7.93 2.97 -3.97
C PHE A 35 6.75 2.55 -4.88
N CYS A 36 6.41 3.38 -5.88
CA CYS A 36 5.31 3.06 -6.79
C CYS A 36 5.67 1.98 -7.80
N GLU A 37 6.93 1.92 -8.26
CA GLU A 37 7.40 0.87 -9.15
C GLU A 37 7.44 -0.49 -8.44
N ALA A 38 7.82 -0.53 -7.16
CA ALA A 38 7.76 -1.75 -6.35
C ALA A 38 6.33 -2.29 -6.23
N HIS A 39 5.34 -1.43 -6.01
CA HIS A 39 3.93 -1.82 -6.04
C HIS A 39 3.49 -2.31 -7.42
N ALA A 40 3.84 -1.59 -8.49
CA ALA A 40 3.50 -1.95 -9.85
C ALA A 40 4.13 -3.28 -10.29
N LEU A 41 5.34 -3.59 -9.81
CA LEU A 41 5.99 -4.87 -10.05
C LEU A 41 5.19 -6.01 -9.41
N CYS A 42 4.76 -5.87 -8.16
CA CYS A 42 3.92 -6.88 -7.52
C CYS A 42 2.58 -7.06 -8.23
N GLU A 43 1.93 -5.98 -8.66
CA GLU A 43 0.72 -6.07 -9.48
C GLU A 43 0.98 -6.87 -10.77
N THR A 44 2.02 -6.52 -11.51
CA THR A 44 2.38 -7.16 -12.79
C THR A 44 2.69 -8.65 -12.63
N GLU A 45 3.48 -9.01 -11.62
CA GLU A 45 3.84 -10.41 -11.34
C GLU A 45 2.63 -11.24 -10.88
N GLY A 46 1.74 -10.62 -10.11
CA GLY A 46 0.46 -11.21 -9.71
C GLY A 46 -0.45 -11.45 -10.93
N GLU A 47 -0.67 -10.44 -11.75
CA GLU A 47 -1.49 -10.55 -12.98
C GLU A 47 -0.99 -11.64 -13.91
N ALA A 48 0.33 -11.73 -14.12
CA ALA A 48 0.95 -12.79 -14.92
C ALA A 48 0.68 -14.22 -14.39
N ARG A 49 0.32 -14.35 -13.11
CA ARG A 49 -0.02 -15.63 -12.45
C ARG A 49 -1.52 -15.79 -12.19
N GLY A 50 -2.35 -14.82 -12.57
CA GLY A 50 -3.77 -14.81 -12.22
C GLY A 50 -4.02 -14.66 -10.71
N LEU A 51 -3.10 -14.04 -9.98
CA LEU A 51 -3.16 -13.83 -8.53
C LEU A 51 -3.16 -12.33 -8.21
N ARG A 52 -3.71 -11.94 -7.05
CA ARG A 52 -3.56 -10.57 -6.52
C ARG A 52 -2.34 -10.53 -5.64
N TRP A 53 -1.30 -9.81 -6.05
CA TRP A 53 -0.09 -9.64 -5.27
C TRP A 53 0.08 -8.20 -4.83
N ILE A 54 0.62 -8.02 -3.63
CA ILE A 54 0.78 -6.72 -2.96
C ILE A 54 2.17 -6.61 -2.34
N LEU A 55 2.62 -5.41 -2.02
CA LEU A 55 3.69 -5.24 -1.04
C LEU A 55 3.13 -5.57 0.35
N PRO A 56 3.81 -6.42 1.16
CA PRO A 56 3.36 -6.77 2.50
C PRO A 56 3.26 -5.52 3.37
N GLY A 57 2.10 -5.25 3.98
CA GLY A 57 1.98 -4.23 5.03
C GLY A 57 1.85 -4.88 6.40
N ILE A 58 0.77 -5.63 6.63
CA ILE A 58 0.57 -6.31 7.93
C ILE A 58 1.63 -7.39 8.19
N ASN A 59 1.98 -8.15 7.15
CA ASN A 59 2.98 -9.20 7.23
C ASN A 59 4.40 -8.72 6.88
N ALA A 60 4.61 -7.40 6.79
CA ALA A 60 5.93 -6.81 6.56
C ALA A 60 7.02 -7.32 7.52
N PRO A 61 6.76 -7.63 8.81
CA PRO A 61 7.75 -8.26 9.70
C PRO A 61 8.33 -9.60 9.22
N LEU A 62 7.73 -10.24 8.21
CA LEU A 62 8.25 -11.48 7.61
C LEU A 62 9.20 -11.23 6.44
N ILE A 63 9.31 -9.99 5.93
CA ILE A 63 10.23 -9.64 4.83
C ILE A 63 11.68 -10.06 5.12
N PRO A 64 12.26 -9.78 6.32
CA PRO A 64 13.65 -10.14 6.62
C PRO A 64 14.01 -11.62 6.43
N SER A 65 13.05 -12.54 6.51
CA SER A 65 13.35 -13.98 6.39
C SER A 65 13.65 -14.43 4.96
N ILE A 66 13.40 -13.59 3.94
CA ILE A 66 13.54 -13.94 2.52
C ILE A 66 14.42 -13.00 1.69
N VAL A 67 14.98 -11.95 2.31
CA VAL A 67 15.90 -11.03 1.64
C VAL A 67 17.22 -10.91 2.39
N PRO A 68 18.34 -10.63 1.68
CA PRO A 68 19.60 -10.26 2.33
C PRO A 68 19.45 -9.10 3.32
N SER A 69 20.27 -9.06 4.37
CA SER A 69 20.26 -7.94 5.34
C SER A 69 20.67 -6.61 4.72
N THR A 70 21.43 -6.64 3.64
CA THR A 70 21.82 -5.43 2.89
C THR A 70 20.71 -4.86 2.02
N SER A 71 19.56 -5.54 1.93
CA SER A 71 18.47 -5.13 1.06
C SER A 71 17.70 -3.93 1.62
N ILE A 72 17.35 -3.01 0.72
CA ILE A 72 16.33 -1.99 0.91
C ILE A 72 15.04 -2.51 0.27
N VAL A 73 13.96 -2.61 1.05
CA VAL A 73 12.66 -3.17 0.63
C VAL A 73 11.52 -2.31 1.14
N PHE A 74 10.74 -1.72 0.25
CA PHE A 74 9.52 -1.02 0.64
C PHE A 74 8.49 -1.98 1.24
N THR A 75 7.60 -1.47 2.08
CA THR A 75 6.43 -2.21 2.59
C THR A 75 5.16 -1.64 2.00
N GLY A 76 4.04 -2.33 2.18
CA GLY A 76 2.70 -1.80 1.89
C GLY A 76 2.22 -0.76 2.90
N THR A 77 3.05 -0.38 3.89
CA THR A 77 2.68 0.54 4.97
C THR A 77 3.10 1.97 4.63
N SER A 78 2.17 2.91 4.74
CA SER A 78 2.42 4.32 4.43
C SER A 78 1.61 5.27 5.31
N LYS A 79 2.07 6.52 5.38
CA LYS A 79 1.38 7.64 6.06
C LYS A 79 0.94 8.71 5.04
N LEU A 80 0.83 8.36 3.76
CA LEU A 80 0.54 9.31 2.68
C LEU A 80 -0.84 10.00 2.78
N LEU A 81 -1.80 9.40 3.51
CA LEU A 81 -3.10 10.01 3.78
C LEU A 81 -3.12 10.89 5.04
N ASN A 82 -2.23 10.63 6.00
CA ASN A 82 -2.24 11.27 7.32
C ASN A 82 -1.09 12.28 7.44
N GLN A 83 -1.37 13.50 7.86
CA GLN A 83 -0.33 14.53 8.05
C GLN A 83 -0.14 14.92 9.52
N SER A 84 -0.47 14.03 10.46
CA SER A 84 -0.23 14.23 11.89
C SER A 84 1.25 14.45 12.15
N THR A 85 1.56 15.40 13.04
CA THR A 85 2.92 15.63 13.53
C THR A 85 3.35 14.61 14.57
N ASN A 86 2.43 13.76 15.06
CA ASN A 86 2.78 12.61 15.88
C ASN A 86 3.37 11.51 14.97
N LEU A 87 4.61 11.12 15.24
CA LEU A 87 5.39 10.23 14.37
C LEU A 87 4.78 8.82 14.27
N ARG A 88 4.11 8.33 15.32
CA ARG A 88 3.52 6.99 15.37
C ARG A 88 2.07 6.92 14.90
N GLU A 89 1.40 8.06 14.77
CA GLU A 89 0.01 8.12 14.36
C GLU A 89 -0.12 8.16 12.83
N GLY A 90 -1.12 7.47 12.31
CA GLY A 90 -1.61 7.67 10.95
C GLY A 90 -1.02 6.77 9.88
N TRP A 91 -0.17 5.82 10.25
CA TRP A 91 0.30 4.76 9.34
C TRP A 91 -0.86 3.81 9.00
N LEU A 92 -1.03 3.50 7.72
CA LEU A 92 -2.05 2.60 7.19
C LEU A 92 -1.40 1.46 6.42
N TYR A 93 -2.03 0.29 6.46
CA TYR A 93 -1.70 -0.85 5.61
C TYR A 93 -2.36 -0.73 4.23
N GLY A 94 -1.57 -0.97 3.19
CA GLY A 94 -2.04 -1.14 1.81
C GLY A 94 -2.79 -2.46 1.59
N ASP A 95 -2.70 -3.39 2.53
CA ASP A 95 -3.33 -4.70 2.46
C ASP A 95 -4.86 -4.58 2.27
N PRO A 96 -5.45 -5.35 1.34
CA PRO A 96 -6.89 -5.49 1.24
C PRO A 96 -7.47 -6.08 2.53
N GLY A 97 -8.64 -5.60 2.96
CA GLY A 97 -9.27 -5.98 4.22
C GLY A 97 -8.75 -5.26 5.48
N TRP A 98 -7.61 -4.56 5.39
CA TRP A 98 -7.00 -3.80 6.49
C TRP A 98 -7.00 -2.28 6.27
N SER A 99 -7.59 -1.85 5.18
CA SER A 99 -7.77 -0.44 4.79
C SER A 99 -8.35 0.46 5.89
N TRP A 100 -9.14 -0.10 6.82
CA TRP A 100 -9.78 0.64 7.92
C TRP A 100 -8.84 0.93 9.08
N TYR A 101 -7.75 0.16 9.20
CA TYR A 101 -6.83 0.26 10.30
C TYR A 101 -5.86 1.41 10.08
N THR A 102 -5.74 2.25 11.10
CA THR A 102 -4.75 3.32 11.16
C THR A 102 -4.15 3.34 12.55
N THR A 103 -2.84 3.47 12.62
CA THR A 103 -2.12 3.51 13.89
C THR A 103 -2.49 4.75 14.69
N SER A 104 -2.68 4.56 16.00
CA SER A 104 -2.80 5.65 16.96
C SER A 104 -1.43 6.08 17.49
N ALA A 105 -1.36 7.20 18.20
CA ALA A 105 -0.13 7.69 18.85
C ALA A 105 0.52 6.67 19.81
N SER A 106 -0.28 5.80 20.43
CA SER A 106 0.16 4.76 21.37
C SER A 106 0.27 3.37 20.75
N ASP A 107 0.11 3.27 19.44
CA ASP A 107 0.15 1.99 18.74
C ASP A 107 1.60 1.47 18.65
N THR A 108 1.78 0.20 18.98
CA THR A 108 3.06 -0.51 18.95
C THR A 108 3.04 -1.71 18.02
N SER A 109 2.07 -1.81 17.12
CA SER A 109 1.99 -2.91 16.13
C SER A 109 3.17 -2.89 15.16
N LEU A 110 3.59 -1.70 14.73
CA LEU A 110 4.76 -1.49 13.91
C LEU A 110 6.03 -1.46 14.78
N GLN A 111 6.89 -2.47 14.58
CA GLN A 111 8.18 -2.61 15.27
C GLN A 111 9.25 -1.80 14.52
N TRP A 112 9.26 -0.51 14.77
CA TRP A 112 10.26 0.41 14.23
C TRP A 112 11.66 0.12 14.78
N SER A 113 12.69 0.50 14.02
CA SER A 113 14.07 0.56 14.48
C SER A 113 14.22 1.51 15.67
N ASP A 114 15.34 1.41 16.37
CA ASP A 114 15.70 2.39 17.40
C ASP A 114 15.68 3.81 16.83
N GLU A 115 15.13 4.74 17.60
CA GLU A 115 14.89 6.15 17.23
C GLU A 115 13.84 6.39 16.13
N GLU A 116 13.25 5.34 15.55
CA GLU A 116 12.21 5.45 14.52
C GLU A 116 10.77 5.30 15.07
N PRO A 117 9.76 5.89 14.40
CA PRO A 117 9.88 6.84 13.29
C PRO A 117 10.37 8.22 13.79
N ASN A 118 11.27 8.87 13.05
CA ASN A 118 11.93 10.11 13.47
C ASN A 118 11.50 11.36 12.69
N SER A 119 10.71 11.22 11.62
CA SER A 119 10.35 12.34 10.74
C SER A 119 8.86 12.39 10.44
N PHE A 120 8.18 13.46 10.86
CA PHE A 120 6.74 13.61 10.58
C PHE A 120 6.44 13.83 9.09
N GLN A 121 7.46 14.10 8.28
CA GLN A 121 7.37 14.26 6.83
C GLN A 121 7.68 12.95 6.08
N ALA A 122 8.28 11.95 6.74
CA ALA A 122 8.41 10.62 6.18
C ALA A 122 7.02 9.99 6.01
N SER A 123 6.85 9.23 4.94
CA SER A 123 5.53 8.81 4.47
C SER A 123 5.45 7.36 4.03
N VAL A 124 6.57 6.64 3.97
CA VAL A 124 6.60 5.21 3.63
C VAL A 124 7.45 4.46 4.65
N ALA A 125 7.08 3.21 4.94
CA ALA A 125 7.87 2.35 5.79
C ALA A 125 8.72 1.39 4.94
N VAL A 126 9.98 1.23 5.29
CA VAL A 126 11.00 0.51 4.52
C VAL A 126 11.82 -0.41 5.43
N TYR A 127 12.11 -1.61 4.96
CA TYR A 127 13.10 -2.47 5.59
C TYR A 127 14.49 -2.16 5.06
N TYR A 128 15.42 -1.90 5.97
CA TYR A 128 16.86 -1.77 5.71
C TYR A 128 17.63 -2.34 6.90
N GLN A 129 18.67 -3.14 6.64
CA GLN A 129 19.38 -3.89 7.69
C GLN A 129 18.45 -4.77 8.53
N HIS A 130 17.39 -5.31 7.90
CA HIS A 130 16.32 -6.08 8.56
C HIS A 130 15.56 -5.34 9.66
N MET A 131 15.68 -4.02 9.74
CA MET A 131 14.94 -3.16 10.65
C MET A 131 13.95 -2.29 9.88
N LEU A 132 12.86 -1.86 10.52
CA LEU A 132 11.83 -1.03 9.91
C LEU A 132 12.11 0.46 10.16
N TRP A 133 12.19 1.25 9.09
CA TRP A 133 12.47 2.69 9.10
C TRP A 133 11.33 3.45 8.44
N ASP A 134 11.06 4.70 8.85
CA ASP A 134 10.28 5.64 8.06
C ASP A 134 11.20 6.40 7.09
N ASP A 135 10.74 6.61 5.86
CA ASP A 135 11.46 7.45 4.91
C ASP A 135 10.48 8.25 4.04
N PHE A 136 11.02 9.21 3.30
CA PHE A 136 10.35 9.95 2.27
C PHE A 136 10.18 9.09 1.02
N GLN A 137 8.97 9.07 0.47
CA GLN A 137 8.60 8.23 -0.67
C GLN A 137 9.56 8.35 -1.88
N LEU A 138 10.08 9.55 -2.15
CA LEU A 138 10.91 9.84 -3.33
C LEU A 138 12.42 9.89 -3.04
N SER A 139 12.88 9.52 -1.84
CA SER A 139 14.32 9.63 -1.48
C SER A 139 15.09 8.32 -1.62
N LEU A 140 14.40 7.19 -1.72
CA LEU A 140 15.01 5.87 -1.81
C LEU A 140 14.61 5.12 -3.08
N GLN A 141 15.49 4.20 -3.47
CA GLN A 141 15.17 3.12 -4.39
C GLN A 141 15.31 1.79 -3.65
N SER A 142 14.43 0.83 -3.95
CA SER A 142 14.58 -0.53 -3.47
C SER A 142 15.83 -1.17 -4.07
N THR A 143 16.31 -2.22 -3.44
CA THR A 143 17.25 -3.18 -4.07
C THR A 143 16.55 -4.50 -4.36
N HIS A 144 15.48 -4.77 -3.61
CA HIS A 144 14.63 -5.92 -3.75
C HIS A 144 13.18 -5.49 -3.53
N VAL A 145 12.28 -6.12 -4.25
CA VAL A 145 10.84 -6.01 -4.04
C VAL A 145 10.35 -7.32 -3.48
N VAL A 146 9.58 -7.25 -2.40
CA VAL A 146 8.90 -8.41 -1.83
C VAL A 146 7.41 -8.28 -2.13
N CYS A 147 6.86 -9.31 -2.77
CA CYS A 147 5.45 -9.41 -3.09
C CYS A 147 4.82 -10.51 -2.25
N GLU A 148 3.67 -10.22 -1.64
CA GLU A 148 2.82 -11.17 -0.93
C GLU A 148 1.59 -11.51 -1.75
N MET A 149 1.23 -12.79 -1.76
CA MET A 149 -0.03 -13.25 -2.33
C MET A 149 -1.20 -12.89 -1.41
N SER A 150 -2.08 -12.01 -1.86
CA SER A 150 -3.29 -11.64 -1.13
C SER A 150 -4.29 -12.80 -1.16
N THR A 151 -4.72 -13.25 0.02
CA THR A 151 -5.83 -14.21 0.19
C THR A 151 -7.20 -13.54 0.26
N TYR A 152 -7.23 -12.21 0.34
CA TYR A 152 -8.47 -11.45 0.46
C TYR A 152 -9.33 -11.55 -0.82
N GLN A 153 -10.58 -12.01 -0.64
CA GLN A 153 -11.57 -12.10 -1.69
C GLN A 153 -12.56 -10.94 -1.59
N LEU A 154 -12.78 -10.23 -2.69
CA LEU A 154 -13.82 -9.20 -2.79
C LEU A 154 -15.21 -9.87 -2.82
N ASN A 155 -15.79 -10.06 -1.65
CA ASN A 155 -17.12 -10.64 -1.49
C ASN A 155 -18.19 -9.54 -1.55
N GLY A 156 -18.69 -9.24 -2.75
CA GLY A 156 -19.83 -8.33 -2.90
C GLY A 156 -20.18 -7.98 -4.34
N SER A 157 -21.47 -7.94 -4.66
CA SER A 157 -21.97 -7.47 -5.96
C SER A 157 -21.88 -5.95 -6.11
N MET A 158 -21.79 -5.22 -4.99
CA MET A 158 -21.80 -3.76 -4.94
C MET A 158 -20.54 -3.21 -4.26
N GLU A 159 -19.85 -2.29 -4.94
CA GLU A 159 -18.70 -1.56 -4.41
C GLU A 159 -19.19 -0.26 -3.75
N VAL A 160 -18.71 0.03 -2.54
CA VAL A 160 -19.07 1.23 -1.79
C VAL A 160 -17.88 2.16 -1.74
N PHE A 161 -18.09 3.42 -2.13
CA PHE A 161 -17.11 4.48 -1.97
C PHE A 161 -17.61 5.48 -0.93
N LYS A 162 -16.78 5.81 0.06
CA LYS A 162 -17.14 6.70 1.17
C LYS A 162 -16.31 7.97 1.10
N ARG A 163 -16.98 9.12 1.21
CA ARG A 163 -16.32 10.42 1.22
C ARG A 163 -15.29 10.48 2.35
N ASN A 164 -14.07 10.87 2.02
CA ASN A 164 -12.95 11.05 2.98
C ASN A 164 -12.71 9.84 3.89
N TRP A 165 -12.98 8.61 3.46
CA TRP A 165 -12.74 7.42 4.29
C TRP A 165 -11.23 7.06 4.34
N PRO A 166 -10.64 6.55 5.45
CA PRO A 166 -11.29 6.01 6.65
C PRO A 166 -11.66 7.02 7.74
N TYR A 167 -11.12 8.24 7.70
CA TYR A 167 -11.39 9.30 8.67
C TYR A 167 -11.38 10.68 8.01
N PRO A 168 -12.06 11.69 8.58
CA PRO A 168 -12.06 13.05 8.03
C PRO A 168 -10.64 13.58 7.79
N ILE A 169 -10.38 14.05 6.56
CA ILE A 169 -9.10 14.67 6.19
C ILE A 169 -9.21 16.19 6.26
N SER A 170 -8.14 16.84 6.75
CA SER A 170 -8.05 18.30 6.88
C SER A 170 -7.54 19.00 5.63
N SER A 171 -6.81 18.27 4.77
CA SER A 171 -6.27 18.73 3.48
C SER A 171 -6.53 17.67 2.41
N MET A 172 -6.66 18.10 1.15
CA MET A 172 -6.67 17.20 -0.02
C MET A 172 -5.28 16.93 -0.59
N PHE A 173 -4.28 17.71 -0.18
CA PHE A 173 -2.96 17.76 -0.81
C PHE A 173 -1.85 17.48 0.19
N LEU A 174 -0.84 16.75 -0.26
CA LEU A 174 0.43 16.60 0.43
C LEU A 174 1.10 17.97 0.57
N SER A 175 1.61 18.24 1.77
CA SER A 175 2.34 19.47 2.09
C SER A 175 3.83 19.36 1.76
N TYR A 176 4.36 18.13 1.76
CA TYR A 176 5.77 17.84 1.52
C TYR A 176 6.01 17.36 0.09
N ARG A 177 7.03 17.91 -0.58
CA ARG A 177 7.28 17.70 -2.02
C ARG A 177 8.09 16.44 -2.34
N ARG A 178 8.66 15.74 -1.36
CA ARG A 178 9.30 14.43 -1.59
C ARG A 178 8.34 13.25 -1.40
N SER A 179 7.05 13.54 -1.45
CA SER A 179 5.97 12.55 -1.50
C SER A 179 4.96 12.99 -2.55
N ALA A 180 4.45 12.04 -3.31
CA ALA A 180 3.48 12.27 -4.37
C ALA A 180 2.30 11.29 -4.36
N GLY A 181 2.39 10.19 -3.59
CA GLY A 181 1.52 9.03 -3.75
C GLY A 181 1.76 8.30 -5.07
N CYS A 182 0.98 7.24 -5.32
CA CYS A 182 0.97 6.54 -6.59
C CYS A 182 -0.36 6.83 -7.27
N PHE A 183 -0.35 7.70 -8.28
CA PHE A 183 -1.57 8.20 -8.91
C PHE A 183 -1.65 7.88 -10.40
N ASP A 184 -2.84 7.49 -10.84
CA ASP A 184 -3.24 7.48 -12.24
C ASP A 184 -4.29 8.59 -12.46
N PHE A 185 -4.08 9.43 -13.47
CA PHE A 185 -4.94 10.58 -13.76
C PHE A 185 -5.63 10.41 -15.12
N ALA A 186 -6.92 10.72 -15.16
CA ALA A 186 -7.71 10.66 -16.38
C ALA A 186 -8.61 11.90 -16.52
N ALA A 187 -8.88 12.29 -17.76
CA ALA A 187 -9.93 13.26 -18.06
C ALA A 187 -11.29 12.59 -17.85
N GLU A 188 -12.07 13.09 -16.88
CA GLU A 188 -13.39 12.57 -16.54
C GLU A 188 -14.25 13.67 -15.88
N THR A 189 -15.37 14.00 -16.51
CA THR A 189 -16.28 15.05 -16.01
C THR A 189 -17.27 14.50 -15.00
N ARG A 190 -17.57 13.19 -15.03
CA ARG A 190 -18.59 12.58 -14.18
C ARG A 190 -17.96 11.79 -13.04
N MET A 191 -18.32 12.16 -11.81
CA MET A 191 -17.88 11.46 -10.59
C MET A 191 -18.13 9.94 -10.65
N MET A 192 -19.28 9.51 -11.19
CA MET A 192 -19.62 8.09 -11.30
C MET A 192 -18.70 7.33 -12.25
N ALA A 193 -18.22 7.96 -13.31
CA ALA A 193 -17.26 7.35 -14.22
C ALA A 193 -15.86 7.25 -13.58
N CYS A 194 -15.47 8.23 -12.75
CA CYS A 194 -14.26 8.15 -11.93
C CYS A 194 -14.34 6.99 -10.91
N ALA A 195 -15.48 6.84 -10.22
CA ALA A 195 -15.73 5.72 -9.33
C ALA A 195 -15.68 4.36 -10.06
N PHE A 196 -16.26 4.28 -11.27
CA PHE A 196 -16.22 3.07 -12.09
C PHE A 196 -14.78 2.71 -12.50
N ARG A 197 -13.97 3.69 -12.91
CA ARG A 197 -12.55 3.49 -13.20
C ARG A 197 -11.80 2.93 -11.99
N CYS A 198 -12.01 3.50 -10.81
CA CYS A 198 -11.42 2.99 -9.57
C CYS A 198 -11.86 1.55 -9.29
N LYS A 199 -13.16 1.23 -9.46
CA LYS A 199 -13.66 -0.13 -9.30
C LYS A 199 -12.97 -1.13 -10.24
N CYS A 200 -12.74 -0.74 -11.50
CA CYS A 200 -12.09 -1.60 -12.49
C CYS A 200 -10.59 -1.84 -12.23
N ARG A 201 -9.91 -0.91 -11.54
CA ARG A 201 -8.52 -1.10 -11.09
C ARG A 201 -8.54 -1.72 -9.69
N THR A 202 -8.30 -3.02 -9.59
CA THR A 202 -8.32 -3.76 -8.31
C THR A 202 -7.34 -3.20 -7.27
N VAL A 203 -6.29 -2.51 -7.71
CA VAL A 203 -5.32 -1.83 -6.84
C VAL A 203 -5.74 -0.41 -6.43
N CYS A 204 -6.83 0.14 -6.96
CA CYS A 204 -7.31 1.47 -6.58
C CYS A 204 -7.86 1.48 -5.16
N ARG A 205 -7.35 2.39 -4.32
CA ARG A 205 -7.69 2.56 -2.90
C ARG A 205 -8.62 3.74 -2.66
N SER A 206 -8.47 4.80 -3.43
CA SER A 206 -9.37 5.94 -3.41
C SER A 206 -9.36 6.66 -4.74
N PHE A 207 -10.39 7.45 -4.99
CA PHE A 207 -10.40 8.36 -6.13
C PHE A 207 -10.70 9.79 -5.70
N TYR A 208 -10.22 10.71 -6.52
CA TYR A 208 -10.40 12.15 -6.42
C TYR A 208 -11.10 12.63 -7.68
N HIS A 209 -12.14 13.43 -7.52
CA HIS A 209 -12.87 14.01 -8.65
C HIS A 209 -12.85 15.54 -8.54
N ASN A 210 -12.48 16.20 -9.64
CA ASN A 210 -12.62 17.64 -9.82
C ASN A 210 -13.52 17.87 -11.04
N ALA A 211 -14.77 18.23 -10.78
CA ALA A 211 -15.79 18.38 -11.82
C ALA A 211 -15.53 19.56 -12.75
N GLU A 212 -14.96 20.65 -12.22
CA GLU A 212 -14.70 21.88 -12.99
C GLU A 212 -13.53 21.68 -13.95
N ALA A 213 -12.45 21.05 -13.48
CA ALA A 213 -11.31 20.68 -14.32
C ALA A 213 -11.60 19.47 -15.23
N GLY A 214 -12.68 18.72 -14.97
CA GLY A 214 -12.96 17.47 -15.65
C GLY A 214 -11.88 16.41 -15.42
N LEU A 215 -11.40 16.28 -14.18
CA LEU A 215 -10.31 15.38 -13.83
C LEU A 215 -10.73 14.33 -12.79
N CYS A 216 -10.16 13.15 -12.97
CA CYS A 216 -10.21 12.03 -12.04
C CYS A 216 -8.79 11.60 -11.70
N GLY A 217 -8.46 11.52 -10.41
CA GLY A 217 -7.19 10.96 -9.92
C GLY A 217 -7.46 9.71 -9.10
N LEU A 218 -6.83 8.59 -9.43
CA LEU A 218 -6.94 7.32 -8.71
C LEU A 218 -5.70 7.14 -7.85
N SER A 219 -5.86 7.05 -6.54
CA SER A 219 -4.80 6.62 -5.63
C SER A 219 -4.67 5.11 -5.72
N LEU A 220 -3.54 4.63 -6.22
CA LEU A 220 -3.25 3.20 -6.40
C LEU A 220 -2.42 2.66 -5.24
N TYR A 221 -2.65 1.40 -4.92
CA TYR A 221 -1.95 0.55 -3.94
C TYR A 221 -2.07 0.96 -2.47
N VAL A 222 -1.92 2.24 -2.17
CA VAL A 222 -2.08 2.82 -0.83
C VAL A 222 -2.97 4.06 -0.91
N ASP A 223 -3.58 4.42 0.22
CA ASP A 223 -4.31 5.68 0.33
C ASP A 223 -3.33 6.85 0.50
N SER A 224 -3.49 7.86 -0.35
CA SER A 224 -2.66 9.05 -0.38
C SER A 224 -3.49 10.30 -0.56
N LEU A 225 -3.05 11.43 0.02
CA LEU A 225 -3.44 12.77 -0.43
C LEU A 225 -2.92 13.03 -1.86
N LEU A 226 -3.53 13.97 -2.58
CA LEU A 226 -3.06 14.37 -3.91
C LEU A 226 -1.66 15.00 -3.81
N PRO A 227 -0.81 14.85 -4.85
CA PRO A 227 0.47 15.54 -4.88
C PRO A 227 0.27 17.06 -4.85
N ALA A 228 1.23 17.78 -4.24
CA ALA A 228 1.11 19.20 -3.93
C ALA A 228 0.80 20.08 -5.15
N ASN A 229 1.30 19.72 -6.34
CA ASN A 229 1.08 20.45 -7.59
C ASN A 229 -0.39 20.44 -8.06
N MET A 230 -1.20 19.48 -7.60
CA MET A 230 -2.63 19.41 -7.93
C MET A 230 -3.45 20.52 -7.27
N SER A 231 -2.90 21.20 -6.25
CA SER A 231 -3.52 22.37 -5.62
C SER A 231 -3.60 23.59 -6.55
N ASN A 232 -2.80 23.61 -7.63
CA ASN A 232 -2.81 24.69 -8.62
C ASN A 232 -3.92 24.54 -9.67
N ILE A 233 -4.65 23.43 -9.66
CA ILE A 233 -5.73 23.15 -10.61
C ILE A 233 -7.03 23.78 -10.09
N THR A 234 -7.68 24.58 -10.93
CA THR A 234 -8.94 25.24 -10.61
C THR A 234 -10.03 24.22 -10.24
N GLY A 235 -10.94 24.64 -9.36
CA GLY A 235 -12.06 23.82 -8.90
C GLY A 235 -11.80 23.11 -7.58
N THR A 236 -12.81 22.40 -7.10
CA THR A 236 -12.77 21.69 -5.82
C THR A 236 -12.55 20.20 -6.04
N TRP A 237 -11.50 19.66 -5.43
CA TRP A 237 -11.27 18.23 -5.37
C TRP A 237 -12.13 17.59 -4.29
N MET A 238 -12.81 16.49 -4.64
CA MET A 238 -13.53 15.63 -3.70
C MET A 238 -12.92 14.24 -3.68
N ARG A 239 -12.65 13.72 -2.48
CA ARG A 239 -12.07 12.38 -2.29
C ARG A 239 -13.11 11.37 -1.84
N PHE A 240 -13.03 10.17 -2.38
CA PHE A 240 -13.78 9.00 -1.94
C PHE A 240 -12.84 7.81 -1.74
N GLY A 241 -12.78 7.30 -0.51
CA GLY A 241 -12.03 6.10 -0.15
C GLY A 241 -12.83 4.82 -0.41
N ARG A 242 -12.13 3.72 -0.69
CA ARG A 242 -12.67 2.39 -0.95
C ARG A 242 -12.49 1.51 0.30
N PRO A 243 -13.54 1.33 1.13
CA PRO A 243 -13.40 0.65 2.40
C PRO A 243 -12.98 -0.82 2.30
N ASN A 244 -13.33 -1.50 1.21
CA ASN A 244 -13.09 -2.94 1.08
C ASN A 244 -11.79 -3.31 0.35
N GLY A 245 -10.97 -2.32 -0.04
CA GLY A 245 -9.60 -2.55 -0.50
C GLY A 245 -9.42 -3.16 -1.88
#